data_AF-A6JUK5-F1
#
_entry.id   AF-A6JUK5-F1
#
_cell.length_a   1.000
_cell.length_b   1.000
_cell.length_c   1.000
_cell.angle_alpha   90.00
_cell.angle_beta   90.00
_cell.angle_gamma   90.00
#
_symmetry.space_group_name_H-M   'P 1'
#
loop_
_entity.id
_entity.type
_entity.pdbx_description
1 polymer ?
#
loop_
_entity_poly.entity_id
_entity_poly.type
_entity_poly.pdbx_seq_one_letter_code
_entity_poly.pdbx_strand_id
1 'polypeptide(L)'
;MISNFVNYDFSYVAGTDVPVPTHYFVVLTSCKNKTHTPDSCPGWLDVLPFVVPHRPTNVESCPENKAEDLWVEERFKAHIARVRDVELLTGLDFYQEKTQPVSEILQLKTYLPTFETII
;
A
#
# COMPACT_ATOMS: atom_id res chain seq x y z
N MET A 1 -2.42 -9.41 -0.18
CA MET A 1 -3.64 -9.45 0.66
C MET A 1 -4.22 -8.05 0.66
N ILE A 2 -5.43 -7.85 0.13
CA ILE A 2 -6.15 -6.56 0.24
C ILE A 2 -6.92 -6.65 1.56
N SER A 3 -6.70 -5.71 2.47
CA SER A 3 -7.44 -5.64 3.73
C SER A 3 -7.93 -4.21 3.95
N ASN A 4 -9.00 -4.09 4.75
CA ASN A 4 -9.86 -2.91 4.85
C ASN A 4 -9.47 -2.06 6.07
N PHE A 5 -9.49 -0.73 5.93
CA PHE A 5 -9.29 0.20 7.04
C PHE A 5 -10.62 0.57 7.72
N VAL A 6 -10.66 0.45 9.04
CA VAL A 6 -11.78 0.87 9.90
C VAL A 6 -11.34 2.16 10.62
N ASN A 7 -11.87 3.31 10.21
CA ASN A 7 -11.67 4.60 10.90
C ASN A 7 -13.03 5.18 11.33
N TYR A 8 -13.02 5.97 12.41
CA TYR A 8 -14.16 6.49 13.19
C TYR A 8 -15.21 7.37 12.45
N ASP A 9 -15.12 7.52 11.13
CA ASP A 9 -16.13 8.17 10.30
C ASP A 9 -16.81 7.10 9.42
N PHE A 10 -17.86 6.50 9.96
CA PHE A 10 -18.47 5.30 9.37
C PHE A 10 -19.53 5.68 8.35
N SER A 11 -19.23 5.41 7.08
CA SER A 11 -20.26 5.16 6.08
C SER A 11 -20.58 3.67 6.06
N TYR A 12 -21.86 3.33 5.86
CA TYR A 12 -22.34 1.95 5.81
C TYR A 12 -22.96 1.68 4.45
N VAL A 13 -22.90 0.43 3.99
CA VAL A 13 -23.61 0.03 2.78
C VAL A 13 -25.12 0.13 3.05
N ALA A 14 -25.86 0.77 2.14
CA ALA A 14 -27.27 1.08 2.33
C ALA A 14 -28.10 -0.17 2.69
N GLY A 15 -28.83 -0.10 3.80
CA GLY A 15 -29.68 -1.20 4.29
C GLY A 15 -28.92 -2.32 4.99
N THR A 16 -27.65 -2.11 5.37
CA THR A 16 -26.83 -3.10 6.09
C THR A 16 -25.97 -2.46 7.17
N ASP A 17 -25.47 -3.27 8.11
CA ASP A 17 -24.48 -2.87 9.11
C ASP A 17 -23.03 -3.05 8.62
N VAL A 18 -22.81 -3.21 7.30
CA VAL A 18 -21.48 -3.42 6.72
C VAL A 18 -20.75 -2.08 6.60
N PRO A 19 -19.61 -1.87 7.31
CA PRO A 19 -18.86 -0.64 7.24
C PRO A 19 -18.14 -0.50 5.89
N VAL A 20 -18.14 0.72 5.35
CA VAL A 20 -17.44 1.08 4.12
C VAL A 20 -16.05 1.62 4.49
N PRO A 21 -14.95 1.00 4.02
CA PRO A 21 -13.60 1.47 4.31
C PRO A 21 -13.36 2.87 3.74
N THR A 22 -12.61 3.71 4.46
CA THR A 22 -12.21 5.04 3.95
C THR A 22 -11.07 4.94 2.94
N HIS A 23 -10.22 3.93 3.09
CA HIS A 23 -9.08 3.63 2.23
C HIS A 23 -8.97 2.11 2.06
N TYR A 24 -8.22 1.71 1.04
CA TYR A 24 -7.70 0.36 0.88
C TYR A 24 -6.18 0.40 0.89
N PHE A 25 -5.54 -0.62 1.47
CA PHE A 25 -4.09 -0.77 1.32
C PHE A 25 -3.71 -1.99 0.50
N VAL A 26 -2.54 -1.87 -0.11
CA VAL A 26 -1.82 -2.95 -0.77
C VAL A 26 -0.37 -2.87 -0.35
N VAL A 27 0.20 -3.95 0.17
CA VAL A 27 1.65 -4.07 0.41
C VAL A 27 2.20 -5.11 -0.55
N LEU A 28 2.91 -4.66 -1.58
CA LEU A 28 3.66 -5.54 -2.47
C LEU A 28 5.02 -5.83 -1.85
N THR A 29 5.41 -7.09 -1.82
CA THR A 29 6.71 -7.52 -1.29
C THR A 29 7.38 -8.44 -2.31
N SER A 30 8.62 -8.12 -2.67
CA SER A 30 9.48 -8.94 -3.49
C SER A 30 10.89 -9.03 -2.89
N CYS A 31 11.78 -9.79 -3.52
CA CYS A 31 13.19 -9.78 -3.16
C CYS A 31 13.93 -8.81 -4.09
N LYS A 32 14.85 -7.99 -3.57
CA LYS A 32 15.70 -7.14 -4.43
C LYS A 32 16.42 -7.96 -5.50
N ASN A 33 16.84 -9.17 -5.13
CA ASN A 33 17.31 -10.15 -6.10
C ASN A 33 16.12 -10.93 -6.68
N LYS A 34 15.75 -10.61 -7.92
CA LYS A 34 14.63 -11.22 -8.64
C LYS A 34 14.80 -12.72 -8.94
N THR A 35 15.96 -13.30 -8.67
CA THR A 35 16.15 -14.77 -8.76
C THR A 35 15.54 -15.53 -7.58
N HIS A 36 15.19 -14.83 -6.48
CA HIS A 36 14.60 -15.42 -5.30
C HIS A 36 13.12 -15.05 -5.15
N THR A 37 12.36 -15.95 -4.54
CA THR A 37 10.97 -15.67 -4.15
C THR A 37 10.93 -14.86 -2.86
N PRO A 38 9.84 -14.12 -2.58
CA PRO A 38 9.69 -13.35 -1.34
C PRO A 38 9.84 -14.22 -0.07
N ASP A 39 9.40 -15.48 -0.15
CA ASP A 39 9.46 -16.45 0.95
C ASP A 39 10.89 -16.92 1.24
N SER A 40 11.75 -16.93 0.23
CA SER A 40 13.12 -17.46 0.29
C SER A 40 14.19 -16.41 -0.05
N CYS A 41 13.92 -15.14 0.25
CA CYS A 41 14.85 -14.04 -0.01
C CYS A 41 15.98 -14.05 1.05
N PRO A 42 17.25 -14.32 0.67
CA PRO A 42 18.38 -14.32 1.61
C PRO A 42 18.88 -12.90 1.96
N GLY A 43 18.44 -11.89 1.20
CA GLY A 43 18.85 -10.52 1.36
C GLY A 43 17.67 -9.59 1.65
N TRP A 44 17.81 -8.35 1.19
CA TRP A 44 16.84 -7.30 1.46
C TRP A 44 15.56 -7.51 0.66
N LEU A 45 14.43 -7.43 1.35
CA LEU A 45 13.13 -7.30 0.71
C LEU A 45 13.02 -5.96 -0.01
N ASP A 46 12.26 -5.96 -1.09
CA ASP A 46 11.81 -4.77 -1.79
C ASP A 46 10.30 -4.64 -1.58
N VAL A 47 9.88 -3.51 -1.03
CA VAL A 47 8.51 -3.29 -0.57
C VAL A 47 7.91 -2.06 -1.22
N LEU A 48 6.69 -2.18 -1.71
CA LEU A 48 5.94 -1.11 -2.34
C LEU A 48 4.52 -1.05 -1.75
N PRO A 49 4.31 -0.21 -0.72
CA PRO A 49 3.02 -0.03 -0.07
C PRO A 49 2.20 1.08 -0.72
N PHE A 50 0.89 0.89 -0.75
CA PHE A 50 -0.08 1.88 -1.19
C PHE A 50 -1.21 2.02 -0.16
N VAL A 51 -1.71 3.24 0.02
CA VAL A 51 -2.94 3.55 0.77
C VAL A 51 -3.83 4.40 -0.12
N VAL A 52 -4.77 3.76 -0.81
CA VAL A 52 -5.60 4.39 -1.85
C VAL A 52 -6.94 4.81 -1.26
N PRO A 53 -7.38 6.07 -1.46
CA PRO A 53 -8.63 6.56 -0.92
C PRO A 53 -9.83 5.90 -1.61
N HIS A 54 -10.79 5.45 -0.82
CA HIS A 54 -12.05 4.92 -1.32
C HIS A 54 -13.03 6.09 -1.53
N ARG A 55 -13.13 6.53 -2.78
CA ARG A 55 -14.00 7.64 -3.19
C ARG A 55 -15.05 7.12 -4.19
N PRO A 56 -16.26 7.69 -4.22
CA PRO A 56 -17.30 7.33 -5.20
C PRO A 56 -16.95 7.80 -6.63
N THR A 57 -15.98 8.69 -6.78
CA THR A 57 -15.59 9.27 -8.08
C THR A 57 -14.06 9.32 -8.23
N ASN A 58 -13.59 9.25 -9.47
CA ASN A 58 -12.17 9.34 -9.83
C ASN A 58 -11.71 10.77 -10.20
N VAL A 59 -12.42 11.81 -9.72
CA VAL A 59 -12.12 13.22 -10.04
C VAL A 59 -10.72 13.66 -9.65
N GLU A 60 -10.12 13.03 -8.63
CA GLU A 60 -8.73 13.23 -8.23
C GLU A 60 -7.74 12.94 -9.37
N SER A 61 -8.05 11.97 -10.24
CA SER A 61 -7.19 11.57 -11.35
C SER A 61 -7.43 12.38 -12.63
N CYS A 62 -8.47 13.23 -12.67
CA CYS A 62 -8.91 13.94 -13.87
C CYS A 62 -8.86 13.06 -15.14
N PRO A 63 -9.61 11.93 -15.20
CA PRO A 63 -9.42 10.89 -16.20
C PRO A 63 -9.88 11.29 -17.62
N GLU A 64 -10.44 12.48 -17.80
CA GLU A 64 -10.95 12.95 -19.09
C GLU A 64 -9.86 12.86 -20.17
N ASN A 65 -10.17 12.13 -21.24
CA ASN A 65 -9.29 11.88 -22.38
C ASN A 65 -7.98 11.12 -22.09
N LYS A 66 -7.82 10.51 -20.90
CA LYS A 66 -6.68 9.64 -20.57
C LYS A 66 -7.07 8.16 -20.69
N ALA A 67 -6.14 7.33 -21.15
CA ALA A 67 -6.29 5.89 -21.08
C ALA A 67 -6.28 5.41 -19.62
N GLU A 68 -7.05 4.35 -19.33
CA GLU A 68 -7.28 3.87 -17.96
C GLU A 68 -6.00 3.45 -17.23
N ASP A 69 -5.14 2.73 -17.93
CA ASP A 69 -3.84 2.28 -17.45
C ASP A 69 -2.95 3.45 -16.97
N LEU A 70 -2.95 4.56 -17.71
CA LEU A 70 -2.11 5.72 -17.39
C LEU A 70 -2.53 6.42 -16.10
N TRP A 71 -3.80 6.85 -16.00
CA TRP A 71 -4.22 7.65 -14.84
C TRP A 71 -4.35 6.80 -13.57
N VAL A 72 -4.61 5.49 -13.70
CA VAL A 72 -4.59 4.56 -12.56
C VAL A 72 -3.18 4.44 -12.03
N GLU A 73 -2.18 4.22 -12.88
CA GLU A 73 -0.78 4.14 -12.44
C GLU A 73 -0.35 5.44 -11.74
N GLU A 74 -0.63 6.61 -12.34
CA GLU A 74 -0.36 7.92 -11.72
C GLU A 74 -0.99 8.05 -10.33
N ARG A 75 -2.25 7.60 -10.18
CA ARG A 75 -2.95 7.65 -8.90
C ARG A 75 -2.29 6.78 -7.84
N PHE A 76 -1.89 5.56 -8.20
CA PHE A 76 -1.18 4.67 -7.28
C PHE A 76 0.17 5.26 -6.87
N LYS A 77 0.93 5.83 -7.82
CA LYS A 77 2.21 6.51 -7.53
C LYS A 77 2.03 7.67 -6.55
N ALA A 78 0.94 8.44 -6.66
CA ALA A 78 0.63 9.53 -5.74
C ALA A 78 0.23 9.06 -4.32
N HIS A 79 -0.21 7.81 -4.18
CA HIS A 79 -0.70 7.21 -2.93
C HIS A 79 0.22 6.13 -2.37
N ILE A 80 1.51 6.20 -2.68
CA ILE A 80 2.52 5.40 -1.99
C ILE A 80 2.52 5.77 -0.51
N ALA A 81 2.70 4.75 0.33
CA ALA A 81 2.88 4.92 1.76
C ALA A 81 4.10 4.13 2.23
N ARG A 82 4.47 4.32 3.50
CA ARG A 82 5.40 3.41 4.19
C ARG A 82 4.61 2.21 4.69
N VAL A 83 5.29 1.08 4.92
CA VAL A 83 4.65 -0.06 5.62
C VAL A 83 4.17 0.39 7.00
N ARG A 84 4.94 1.27 7.66
CA ARG A 84 4.57 1.84 8.95
C ARG A 84 3.24 2.60 8.93
N ASP A 85 2.92 3.30 7.84
CA ASP A 85 1.65 4.02 7.72
C ASP A 85 0.48 3.03 7.66
N VAL A 86 0.65 1.92 6.93
CA VAL A 86 -0.33 0.83 6.88
C VAL A 86 -0.53 0.20 8.26
N GLU A 87 0.54 -0.08 9.01
CA GLU A 87 0.46 -0.62 10.37
C GLU A 87 -0.31 0.31 11.31
N LEU A 88 0.00 1.61 11.28
CA LEU A 88 -0.67 2.61 12.13
C LEU A 88 -2.16 2.72 11.82
N LEU A 89 -2.54 2.65 10.55
CA LEU A 89 -3.93 2.75 10.12
C LEU A 89 -4.74 1.45 10.33
N THR A 90 -4.09 0.28 10.31
CA THR A 90 -4.77 -1.02 10.45
C THR A 90 -4.69 -1.65 11.83
N GLY A 91 -3.68 -1.30 12.63
CA GLY A 91 -3.31 -2.06 13.82
C GLY A 91 -2.63 -3.41 13.53
N LEU A 92 -2.24 -3.69 12.28
CA LEU A 92 -1.45 -4.88 11.93
C LEU A 92 0.05 -4.64 12.19
N ASP A 93 0.80 -5.74 12.25
CA ASP A 93 2.26 -5.74 12.35
C ASP A 93 2.86 -6.69 11.31
N PHE A 94 3.61 -6.15 10.34
CA PHE A 94 4.17 -6.92 9.23
C PHE A 94 5.59 -7.43 9.54
N TYR A 95 6.00 -8.52 8.88
CA TYR A 95 7.37 -9.06 8.90
C TYR A 95 7.90 -9.53 10.27
N GLN A 96 7.03 -9.89 11.22
CA GLN A 96 7.43 -10.38 12.55
C GLN A 96 8.28 -11.67 12.52
N GLU A 97 8.05 -12.55 11.54
CA GLU A 97 8.73 -13.86 11.44
C GLU A 97 10.08 -13.81 10.71
N LYS A 98 10.54 -12.62 10.30
CA LYS A 98 11.83 -12.48 9.60
C LYS A 98 12.98 -12.62 10.59
N THR A 99 14.01 -13.36 10.19
CA THR A 99 15.21 -13.63 10.99
C THR A 99 16.18 -12.44 11.07
N GLN A 100 15.93 -11.37 10.31
CA GLN A 100 16.77 -10.18 10.29
C GLN A 100 16.67 -9.39 11.62
N PRO A 101 17.71 -8.62 11.98
CA PRO A 101 17.66 -7.73 13.14
C PRO A 101 16.48 -6.77 13.09
N VAL A 102 15.88 -6.50 14.26
CA VAL A 102 14.72 -5.58 14.39
C VAL A 102 15.00 -4.22 13.77
N SER A 103 16.22 -3.70 13.91
CA SER A 103 16.63 -2.42 13.31
C SER A 103 16.51 -2.42 11.78
N GLU A 104 16.84 -3.53 11.11
CA GLU A 104 16.72 -3.65 9.65
C GLU A 104 15.26 -3.73 9.23
N ILE A 105 14.43 -4.45 9.99
CA ILE A 105 12.99 -4.51 9.75
C ILE A 105 12.35 -3.13 9.94
N LEU A 106 12.76 -2.35 10.94
CA LEU A 106 12.28 -0.99 11.14
C LEU A 106 12.72 -0.04 10.01
N GLN A 107 13.95 -0.18 9.51
CA GLN A 107 14.41 0.56 8.32
C GLN A 107 13.54 0.24 7.10
N LEU A 108 13.26 -1.05 6.86
CA LEU A 108 12.37 -1.49 5.80
C LEU A 108 10.97 -0.89 5.96
N LYS A 109 10.42 -0.88 7.18
CA LYS A 109 9.06 -0.38 7.43
C LYS A 109 8.92 1.13 7.31
N THR A 110 9.99 1.88 7.56
CA THR A 110 10.01 3.35 7.55
C THR A 110 10.43 3.95 6.22
N TYR A 111 10.93 3.14 5.29
CA TYR A 111 11.27 3.57 3.93
C TYR A 111 10.02 3.99 3.15
N LEU A 112 10.09 5.14 2.49
CA LEU A 112 9.07 5.63 1.55
C LEU A 112 9.60 5.47 0.11
N PRO A 113 9.02 4.57 -0.69
CA PRO A 113 9.40 4.43 -2.09
C PRO A 113 9.18 5.72 -2.89
N THR A 114 10.11 6.04 -3.79
CA THR A 114 10.00 7.17 -4.72
C THR A 114 10.11 6.66 -6.15
N PHE A 115 9.26 7.17 -7.05
CA PHE A 115 9.42 6.97 -8.48
C PHE A 115 10.22 8.12 -9.07
N GLU A 116 11.30 7.82 -9.77
CA GLU A 116 12.00 8.82 -10.58
C GLU A 116 11.12 9.19 -11.77
N THR A 117 10.78 10.47 -11.88
CA THR A 117 10.29 11.01 -13.15
C THR A 117 11.50 11.11 -14.07
N ILE A 118 11.54 10.30 -15.13
CA ILE A 118 12.48 10.55 -16.24
C ILE A 118 12.04 11.88 -16.85
N ILE A 119 12.81 12.93 -16.61
CA ILE A 119 12.64 14.27 -17.19
C ILE A 119 13.30 14.28 -18.57
#